data_AF-A0A1Y4ERU8-F1
#
_entry.id   AF-A0A1Y4ERU8-F1
#
_cell.length_a   1.000
_cell.length_b   1.000
_cell.length_c   1.000
_cell.angle_alpha   90.00
_cell.angle_beta   90.00
_cell.angle_gamma   90.00
#
_symmetry.space_group_name_H-M   'P 1'
#
loop_
_entity.id
_entity.type
_entity.pdbx_description
1 polymer ?
#
loop_
_entity_poly.entity_id
_entity_poly.type
_entity_poly.pdbx_seq_one_letter_code
_entity_poly.pdbx_strand_id
1 'polypeptide(L)'
;MANNEKNLVPMNRRTKEEQRRIASAGGRASGEARRAKKTMREYADFLLSLPVTDGRKFNKLSRLGIPLEEINNKMAVIVALVQAAQAGDVSATKELRSIIGEDNVFDNNEGVQIIDDL
;
A
#
# COMPACT_ATOMS: atom_id res chain seq x y z
N MET A 1 -28.97 9.14 7.77
CA MET A 1 -28.32 10.39 8.19
C MET A 1 -28.62 11.44 7.14
N ALA A 2 -29.12 12.61 7.50
CA ALA A 2 -29.49 13.66 6.54
C ALA A 2 -28.23 14.23 5.86
N ASN A 3 -28.18 14.13 4.54
CA ASN A 3 -27.03 14.57 3.75
C ASN A 3 -26.99 16.11 3.74
N ASN A 4 -25.93 16.71 4.31
CA ASN A 4 -25.81 18.16 4.50
C ASN A 4 -25.32 18.89 3.23
N GLU A 5 -25.49 18.25 2.06
CA GLU A 5 -25.00 18.73 0.76
C GLU A 5 -25.64 20.06 0.34
N LYS A 6 -26.85 20.35 0.83
CA LYS A 6 -27.54 21.63 0.63
C LYS A 6 -26.81 22.83 1.25
N ASN A 7 -25.87 22.60 2.18
CA ASN A 7 -25.09 23.64 2.84
C ASN A 7 -23.70 23.87 2.21
N LEU A 8 -23.35 23.14 1.14
CA LEU A 8 -22.08 23.32 0.42
C LEU A 8 -22.24 24.31 -0.73
N VAL A 9 -21.36 25.30 -0.83
CA VAL A 9 -21.29 26.20 -1.99
C VAL A 9 -20.44 25.52 -3.09
N PRO A 10 -21.03 25.21 -4.26
CA PRO A 10 -20.32 24.61 -5.39
C PRO A 10 -19.15 25.48 -5.88
N MET A 11 -18.08 24.84 -6.37
CA MET A 11 -16.85 25.54 -6.77
C MET A 11 -17.07 26.57 -7.88
N ASN A 12 -17.95 26.26 -8.85
CA ASN A 12 -18.32 27.17 -9.93
C ASN A 12 -19.13 28.39 -9.48
N ARG A 13 -19.67 28.38 -8.26
CA ARG A 13 -20.37 29.51 -7.63
C ARG A 13 -19.48 30.34 -6.70
N ARG A 14 -18.19 30.02 -6.62
CA ARG A 14 -17.19 30.75 -5.82
C ARG A 14 -16.36 31.68 -6.69
N THR A 15 -15.81 32.73 -6.09
CA THR A 15 -14.87 33.63 -6.76
C THR A 15 -13.58 32.89 -7.15
N LYS A 16 -12.87 33.36 -8.19
CA LYS A 16 -11.58 32.77 -8.59
C LYS A 16 -10.56 32.76 -7.45
N GLU A 17 -10.59 33.77 -6.58
CA GLU A 17 -9.71 33.86 -5.43
C GLU A 17 -10.02 32.79 -4.37
N GLU A 18 -11.29 32.59 -4.03
CA GLU A 18 -11.72 31.49 -3.15
C GLU A 18 -11.35 30.13 -3.72
N GLN A 19 -11.58 29.93 -5.02
CA GLN A 19 -11.20 28.70 -5.71
C GLN A 19 -9.70 28.44 -5.59
N ARG A 20 -8.87 29.47 -5.82
CA ARG A 20 -7.42 29.38 -5.68
C ARG A 20 -7.00 29.06 -4.24
N ARG A 21 -7.62 29.69 -3.25
CA ARG A 21 -7.32 29.43 -1.81
C ARG A 21 -7.65 27.98 -1.44
N ILE A 22 -8.82 27.48 -1.84
CA ILE A 22 -9.22 26.09 -1.59
C ILE A 22 -8.28 25.11 -2.27
N ALA A 23 -7.98 25.31 -3.57
CA ALA A 23 -7.05 24.46 -4.30
C ALA A 23 -5.65 24.45 -3.67
N SER A 24 -5.15 25.61 -3.25
CA SER A 24 -3.85 25.73 -2.58
C SER A 24 -3.84 25.02 -1.22
N ALA A 25 -4.90 25.16 -0.43
CA ALA A 25 -5.05 24.47 0.84
C ALA A 25 -5.09 22.94 0.65
N GLY A 26 -5.88 22.45 -0.32
CA GLY A 26 -5.95 21.04 -0.67
C GLY A 26 -4.60 20.48 -1.17
N GLY A 27 -3.90 21.24 -2.01
CA GLY A 27 -2.57 20.88 -2.49
C GLY A 27 -1.54 20.77 -1.37
N ARG A 28 -1.55 21.72 -0.41
CA ARG A 28 -0.68 21.69 0.76
C ARG A 28 -0.97 20.48 1.65
N ALA A 29 -2.24 20.27 2.00
CA ALA A 29 -2.66 19.14 2.83
C ALA A 29 -2.34 17.80 2.17
N SER A 30 -2.60 17.65 0.87
CA SER A 30 -2.23 16.43 0.13
C SER A 30 -0.70 16.25 0.08
N GLY A 31 0.06 17.33 -0.11
CA GLY A 31 1.51 17.30 -0.09
C GLY A 31 2.07 16.85 1.27
N GLU A 32 1.52 17.36 2.37
CA GLU A 32 1.85 16.94 3.74
C GLU A 32 1.54 15.46 3.96
N ALA A 33 0.35 15.00 3.57
CA ALA A 33 -0.04 13.60 3.68
C ALA A 33 0.88 12.67 2.85
N ARG A 34 1.24 13.08 1.62
CA ARG A 34 2.18 12.32 0.77
C ARG A 34 3.56 12.22 1.40
N ARG A 35 4.09 13.32 1.97
CA ARG A 35 5.38 13.32 2.67
C ARG A 35 5.33 12.43 3.92
N ALA A 36 4.27 12.52 4.72
CA ALA A 36 4.08 11.65 5.88
C ALA A 36 4.04 10.17 5.47
N LYS A 37 3.30 9.81 4.41
CA LYS A 37 3.27 8.44 3.87
C LYS A 37 4.65 7.99 3.39
N LYS A 38 5.42 8.88 2.76
CA LYS A 38 6.81 8.60 2.35
C LYS A 38 7.69 8.28 3.56
N THR A 39 7.70 9.15 4.57
CA THR A 39 8.48 8.96 5.79
C THR A 39 8.09 7.67 6.52
N MET A 40 6.80 7.36 6.62
CA MET A 40 6.36 6.10 7.23
C MET A 40 6.83 4.87 6.45
N ARG A 41 6.87 4.95 5.11
CA ARG A 41 7.44 3.87 4.29
C ARG A 41 8.92 3.69 4.56
N GLU A 42 9.68 4.77 4.62
CA GLU A 42 11.12 4.74 4.95
C GLU A 42 11.37 4.11 6.32
N TYR A 43 10.56 4.44 7.34
CA TYR A 43 10.64 3.80 8.65
C TYR A 43 10.27 2.32 8.63
N ALA A 44 9.23 1.94 7.89
CA ALA A 44 8.84 0.55 7.74
C ALA A 44 9.95 -0.27 7.05
N ASP A 45 10.51 0.25 5.96
CA ASP A 45 11.61 -0.39 5.22
C ASP A 45 12.84 -0.57 6.13
N PHE A 46 13.18 0.45 6.91
CA PHE A 46 14.25 0.35 7.91
C PHE A 46 13.97 -0.74 8.92
N LEU A 47 12.83 -0.73 9.60
CA LEU A 47 12.49 -1.73 10.62
C LEU A 47 12.44 -3.15 10.07
N LEU A 48 11.96 -3.33 8.84
CA LEU A 48 11.91 -4.62 8.15
C LEU A 48 13.30 -5.11 7.74
N SER A 49 14.25 -4.21 7.45
CA SER A 49 15.64 -4.57 7.14
C SER A 49 16.44 -5.04 8.35
N LEU A 50 16.02 -4.69 9.57
CA LEU A 50 16.73 -5.07 10.79
C LEU A 50 16.72 -6.59 11.01
N PRO A 51 17.78 -7.15 11.63
CA PRO A 51 17.84 -8.57 11.95
C PRO A 51 16.75 -8.95 12.97
N VAL A 52 16.33 -10.22 12.92
CA VAL A 52 15.41 -10.77 13.93
C VAL A 52 16.17 -10.96 15.25
N THR A 53 15.76 -10.23 16.30
CA THR A 53 16.41 -10.31 17.61
C THR A 53 15.82 -11.39 18.52
N ASP A 54 14.60 -11.86 18.23
CA ASP A 54 13.99 -12.97 18.96
C ASP A 54 14.63 -14.30 18.55
N GLY A 55 15.40 -14.91 19.45
CA GLY A 55 16.13 -16.15 19.18
C GLY A 55 15.24 -17.35 18.83
N ARG A 56 13.99 -17.41 19.31
CA ARG A 56 13.07 -18.50 18.93
C ARG A 56 12.61 -18.33 17.48
N LYS A 57 12.25 -17.11 17.09
CA LYS A 57 11.88 -16.78 15.70
C LYS A 57 13.07 -16.98 14.77
N PHE A 58 14.25 -16.49 15.14
CA PHE A 58 15.49 -16.68 14.38
C PHE A 58 15.76 -18.17 14.12
N ASN A 59 15.74 -18.99 15.17
CA ASN A 59 15.95 -20.43 15.04
C ASN A 59 14.86 -21.13 14.21
N LYS A 60 13.60 -20.66 14.27
CA LYS A 60 12.53 -21.19 13.41
C LYS A 60 12.82 -20.88 11.94
N LEU A 61 13.25 -19.66 11.62
CA LEU A 61 13.58 -19.24 10.25
C LEU A 61 14.80 -19.99 9.71
N SER A 62 15.85 -20.16 10.52
CA SER A 62 17.04 -20.93 10.14
C SER A 62 16.69 -22.40 9.80
N ARG A 63 15.79 -23.03 10.55
CA ARG A 63 15.33 -24.41 10.26
C ARG A 63 14.55 -24.54 8.95
N LEU A 64 14.08 -23.44 8.37
CA LEU A 64 13.47 -23.44 7.03
C LEU A 64 14.52 -23.41 5.91
N GLY A 65 15.82 -23.38 6.24
CA GLY A 65 16.91 -23.32 5.26
C GLY A 65 17.23 -21.92 4.75
N ILE A 66 16.71 -20.87 5.41
CA ILE A 66 17.02 -19.48 5.08
C ILE A 66 18.46 -19.18 5.51
N PRO A 67 19.32 -18.63 4.63
CA PRO A 67 20.68 -18.23 4.99
C PRO A 67 20.68 -17.22 6.14
N LEU A 68 21.62 -17.35 7.08
CA LEU A 68 21.61 -16.58 8.34
C LEU A 68 21.71 -15.06 8.08
N GLU A 69 22.45 -14.68 7.06
CA GLU A 69 22.64 -13.32 6.57
C GLU A 69 21.36 -12.71 5.98
N GLU A 70 20.42 -13.54 5.53
CA GLU A 70 19.12 -13.12 4.99
C GLU A 70 18.01 -13.12 6.05
N ILE A 71 18.29 -13.53 7.29
CA ILE A 71 17.30 -13.52 8.39
C ILE A 71 17.13 -12.09 8.92
N ASN A 72 16.15 -11.40 8.34
CA ASN A 72 15.66 -10.09 8.79
C ASN A 72 14.14 -10.11 9.03
N ASN A 73 13.62 -9.00 9.57
CA ASN A 73 12.20 -8.89 9.89
C ASN A 73 11.31 -8.95 8.64
N LYS A 74 11.79 -8.51 7.47
CA LYS A 74 11.09 -8.65 6.18
C LYS A 74 10.85 -10.12 5.85
N MET A 75 11.91 -10.94 5.91
CA MET A 75 11.82 -12.38 5.68
C MET A 75 10.90 -13.05 6.71
N ALA A 76 10.97 -12.64 7.97
CA ALA A 76 10.08 -13.16 9.02
C ALA A 76 8.60 -12.93 8.73
N VAL A 77 8.24 -11.75 8.21
CA VAL A 77 6.86 -11.41 7.83
C VAL A 77 6.39 -12.24 6.63
N ILE A 78 7.22 -12.39 5.59
CA ILE A 78 6.88 -13.21 4.42
C ILE A 78 6.66 -14.68 4.82
N VAL A 79 7.53 -15.24 5.65
CA VAL A 79 7.36 -16.61 6.16
C VAL A 79 6.06 -16.76 6.97
N ALA A 80 5.71 -15.76 7.79
CA ALA A 80 4.46 -15.79 8.54
C ALA A 80 3.23 -15.76 7.61
N LEU A 81 3.26 -14.93 6.56
CA LEU A 81 2.21 -14.90 5.54
C LEU A 81 2.07 -16.24 4.82
N VAL A 82 3.18 -16.85 4.41
CA VAL A 82 3.18 -18.17 3.76
C VAL A 82 2.58 -19.24 4.68
N GLN A 83 2.98 -19.25 5.96
CA GLN A 83 2.44 -20.21 6.93
C GLN A 83 0.94 -20.01 7.17
N ALA A 84 0.46 -18.77 7.28
CA ALA A 84 -0.96 -18.47 7.41
C ALA A 84 -1.76 -18.90 6.18
N ALA A 85 -1.24 -18.61 4.97
CA ALA A 85 -1.86 -19.03 3.73
C ALA A 85 -1.93 -20.57 3.61
N GLN A 86 -0.86 -21.29 3.97
CA GLN A 86 -0.85 -22.76 4.03
C GLN A 86 -1.88 -23.33 5.02
N ALA A 87 -2.18 -22.58 6.10
CA ALA A 87 -3.22 -22.93 7.06
C ALA A 87 -4.65 -22.55 6.61
N GLY A 88 -4.81 -21.98 5.40
CA GLY A 88 -6.10 -21.62 4.83
C GLY A 88 -6.54 -20.17 5.07
N ASP A 89 -5.65 -19.28 5.55
CA ASP A 89 -5.97 -17.86 5.64
C ASP A 89 -6.00 -17.19 4.26
N VAL A 90 -7.21 -17.01 3.75
CA VAL A 90 -7.49 -16.37 2.45
C VAL A 90 -6.94 -14.94 2.39
N SER A 91 -6.89 -14.22 3.50
CA SER A 91 -6.36 -12.85 3.52
C SER A 91 -4.85 -12.85 3.31
N ALA A 92 -4.13 -13.78 3.96
CA ALA A 92 -2.70 -13.99 3.73
C ALA A 92 -2.41 -14.43 2.30
N THR A 93 -3.27 -15.29 1.71
CA THR A 93 -3.16 -15.67 0.29
C THR A 93 -3.33 -14.48 -0.64
N LYS A 94 -4.30 -13.58 -0.37
CA LYS A 94 -4.50 -12.35 -1.15
C LYS A 94 -3.32 -11.40 -1.04
N GLU A 95 -2.78 -11.22 0.16
CA GLU A 95 -1.61 -10.37 0.37
C GLU A 95 -0.39 -10.90 -0.38
N LEU A 96 -0.10 -12.21 -0.28
CA LEU A 96 0.99 -12.85 -1.03
C LEU A 96 0.82 -12.69 -2.54
N ARG A 97 -0.40 -12.91 -3.05
CA ARG A 97 -0.74 -12.72 -4.46
C ARG A 97 -0.45 -11.29 -4.91
N SER A 98 -0.78 -10.29 -4.09
CA SER A 98 -0.51 -8.89 -4.41
C SER A 98 0.99 -8.57 -4.39
N ILE A 99 1.74 -9.12 -3.44
CA ILE A 99 3.20 -8.95 -3.36
C ILE A 99 3.92 -9.51 -4.60
N ILE A 100 3.49 -10.67 -5.11
CA ILE A 100 4.10 -11.31 -6.28
C ILE A 100 3.51 -10.85 -7.63
N GLY A 101 2.51 -9.96 -7.61
CA GLY A 101 1.86 -9.40 -8.80
C GLY A 101 0.86 -10.33 -9.50
N GLU A 102 0.41 -11.41 -8.83
CA GLU A 102 -0.56 -12.38 -9.35
C GLU A 102 -2.03 -11.97 -9.11
N ASP A 103 -2.27 -10.75 -8.65
CA ASP A 103 -3.59 -10.15 -8.46
C ASP A 103 -4.18 -9.59 -9.77
N ASN A 104 -3.34 -9.43 -10.80
CA ASN A 104 -3.72 -8.82 -12.09
C ASN A 104 -4.23 -9.79 -13.15
N VAL A 105 -4.61 -11.03 -12.80
CA VAL A 105 -5.08 -12.03 -13.79
C VAL A 105 -6.40 -11.61 -14.46
N PHE A 106 -7.10 -10.59 -13.93
CA PHE A 106 -8.30 -10.00 -14.53
C PHE A 106 -8.12 -8.55 -15.03
N ASP A 107 -6.90 -8.01 -15.02
CA ASP A 107 -6.61 -6.64 -15.49
C ASP A 107 -5.86 -6.62 -16.83
N ASN A 108 -6.05 -7.66 -17.66
CA ASN A 108 -5.86 -7.57 -19.11
C ASN A 108 -7.00 -6.75 -19.74
N ASN A 109 -7.19 -5.52 -19.27
CA ASN A 109 -7.58 -4.44 -20.17
C ASN A 109 -6.30 -4.06 -20.92
N GLU A 110 -5.93 -4.90 -21.91
CA GLU A 110 -5.36 -4.33 -23.12
C GLU A 110 -6.37 -3.26 -23.54
N GLY A 111 -6.02 -2.00 -23.31
CA GLY A 111 -6.90 -0.89 -23.63
C GLY A 111 -7.34 -1.07 -25.07
N VAL A 112 -8.65 -1.19 -25.28
CA VAL A 112 -9.25 -1.15 -26.60
C VAL A 112 -8.75 0.14 -27.24
N GLN A 113 -7.78 0.02 -28.16
CA GLN A 113 -7.43 1.09 -29.05
C GLN A 113 -8.63 1.25 -29.97
N ILE A 114 -9.50 2.20 -29.65
CA ILE A 114 -10.44 2.74 -30.63
C ILE A 114 -9.57 3.41 -31.67
N ILE A 115 -9.31 2.69 -32.76
CA ILE A 115 -8.84 3.28 -34.00
C ILE A 115 -10.03 4.11 -34.49
N ASP A 116 -9.98 5.42 -34.26
CA ASP A 116 -10.84 6.37 -34.97
C ASP A 116 -10.38 6.39 -36.43
N ASP A 117 -10.86 5.42 -37.21
CA ASP A 117 -10.92 5.51 -38.65
C ASP A 117 -12.32 6.01 -39.03
N LEU A 118 -12.44 7.33 -39.26
CA LEU A 118 -13.23 8.00 -40.33
C LEU A 118 -13.23 9.53 -40.17
#